data_AF-A0A1H8CV55-F1
#
_entry.id   AF-A0A1H8CV55-F1
#
_cell.length_a   1.000
_cell.length_b   1.000
_cell.length_c   1.000
_cell.angle_alpha   90.00
_cell.angle_beta   90.00
_cell.angle_gamma   90.00
#
_symmetry.space_group_name_H-M   'P 1'
#
loop_
_entity.id
_entity.type
_entity.pdbx_description
1 polymer ?
#
loop_
_entity_poly.entity_id
_entity_poly.type
_entity_poly.pdbx_seq_one_letter_code
_entity_poly.pdbx_strand_id
1 'polypeptide(L)'
;MNLVGLMNRLLRYAARRGLRDARLLIPSESLQTDDPHVPVRQDDGSLQLHLFSANFDDRAAADAFCAAPPGTDQPSRLTRELDGAFIDESEVEVIHGDILARLQEFLPPSEADDILLRLAGDDTLIVVTENAFHGLSYTLDDTATLTYLGPVTVAV
;
A
#
# COMPACT_ATOMS: atom_id res chain seq x y z
N MET A 1 28.25 3.63 4.68
CA MET A 1 27.32 3.60 3.53
C MET A 1 28.14 3.73 2.26
N ASN A 2 28.07 2.75 1.33
CA ASN A 2 29.03 2.66 0.20
C ASN A 2 28.48 3.35 -1.06
N LEU A 3 29.30 4.17 -1.72
CA LEU A 3 28.92 5.03 -2.86
C LEU A 3 28.32 4.25 -4.05
N VAL A 4 28.80 3.02 -4.24
CA VAL A 4 28.30 2.08 -5.26
C VAL A 4 26.86 1.65 -4.99
N GLY A 5 26.49 1.47 -3.71
CA GLY A 5 25.13 1.09 -3.33
C GLY A 5 24.11 2.20 -3.59
N LEU A 6 24.51 3.46 -3.35
CA LEU A 6 23.69 4.63 -3.61
C LEU A 6 23.46 4.83 -5.12
N MET A 7 24.50 4.70 -5.94
CA MET A 7 24.37 4.79 -7.41
C MET A 7 23.48 3.69 -7.99
N ASN A 8 23.59 2.46 -7.49
CA ASN A 8 22.76 1.35 -7.94
C ASN A 8 21.29 1.48 -7.50
N ARG A 9 21.01 2.22 -6.41
CA ARG A 9 19.65 2.61 -6.00
C ARG A 9 19.10 3.72 -6.90
N LEU A 10 19.90 4.75 -7.19
CA LEU A 10 19.51 5.86 -8.06
C LEU A 10 19.22 5.41 -9.51
N LEU A 11 20.03 4.51 -10.07
CA LEU A 11 19.80 3.97 -11.40
C LEU A 11 18.52 3.13 -11.47
N ARG A 12 18.23 2.35 -10.42
CA ARG A 12 16.95 1.61 -10.31
C ARG A 12 15.75 2.55 -10.15
N TYR A 13 15.91 3.64 -9.41
CA TYR A 13 14.89 4.68 -9.25
C TYR A 13 14.57 5.38 -10.58
N ALA A 14 15.58 5.81 -11.32
CA ALA A 14 15.41 6.47 -12.62
C ALA A 14 14.75 5.56 -13.67
N ALA A 15 15.15 4.28 -13.72
CA ALA A 15 14.56 3.31 -14.64
C ALA A 15 13.07 3.05 -14.36
N ARG A 16 12.65 3.01 -13.08
CA ARG A 16 11.26 2.73 -12.71
C ARG A 16 10.34 3.94 -12.85
N ARG A 17 10.83 5.16 -12.57
CA ARG A 17 10.05 6.38 -12.80
C ARG A 17 9.72 6.57 -14.29
N GLY A 18 10.69 6.32 -15.19
CA GLY A 18 10.43 6.35 -16.64
C GLY A 18 9.48 5.24 -17.11
N LEU A 19 9.40 4.11 -16.40
CA LEU A 19 8.45 3.03 -16.68
C LEU A 19 7.02 3.33 -16.22
N ARG A 20 6.81 4.19 -15.21
CA ARG A 20 5.47 4.60 -14.77
C ARG A 20 4.74 5.41 -15.85
N ASP A 21 5.42 6.36 -16.51
CA ASP A 21 4.85 7.10 -17.65
C ASP A 21 4.57 6.19 -18.85
N ALA A 22 5.39 5.15 -19.06
CA ALA A 22 5.15 4.17 -20.12
C ALA A 22 4.01 3.20 -19.79
N ARG A 23 3.74 2.89 -18.51
CA ARG A 23 2.59 2.08 -18.06
C ARG A 23 1.24 2.77 -18.27
N LEU A 24 1.20 4.10 -18.39
CA LEU A 24 0.00 4.81 -18.83
C LEU A 24 -0.32 4.59 -20.32
N LEU A 25 0.65 4.10 -21.11
CA LEU A 25 0.54 3.88 -22.55
C LEU A 25 0.43 2.40 -22.94
N ILE A 26 0.69 1.49 -22.00
CA ILE A 26 0.55 0.05 -22.18
C ILE A 26 -0.60 -0.36 -21.25
N PRO A 27 -1.74 -0.85 -21.76
CA PRO A 27 -2.72 -1.51 -20.90
C PRO A 27 -1.95 -2.62 -20.19
N SER A 28 -1.74 -2.45 -18.89
CA SER A 28 -1.05 -3.46 -18.11
C SER A 28 -2.00 -4.65 -18.10
N GLU A 29 -1.71 -5.67 -18.90
CA GLU A 29 -2.26 -7.00 -18.64
C GLU A 29 -1.73 -7.39 -17.26
N SER A 30 -2.59 -7.25 -16.26
CA SER A 30 -2.38 -7.66 -14.88
C SER A 30 -1.92 -9.12 -14.89
N LEU A 31 -0.62 -9.36 -14.68
CA LEU A 31 -0.07 -10.71 -14.55
C LEU A 31 -0.33 -11.31 -13.14
N GLN A 32 -1.11 -10.63 -12.30
CA GLN A 32 -1.69 -11.19 -11.09
C GLN A 32 -3.01 -11.84 -11.45
N THR A 33 -3.08 -13.16 -11.32
CA THR A 33 -4.32 -13.92 -11.47
C THR A 33 -5.38 -13.33 -10.53
N ASP A 34 -6.55 -12.98 -11.07
CA ASP A 34 -7.77 -12.51 -10.37
C ASP A 34 -8.34 -13.51 -9.34
N ASP A 35 -7.55 -14.44 -8.84
CA ASP A 35 -8.02 -15.40 -7.84
C ASP A 35 -8.17 -14.68 -6.49
N PRO A 36 -9.36 -14.71 -5.88
CA PRO A 36 -9.60 -14.04 -4.62
C PRO A 36 -8.69 -14.61 -3.55
N HIS A 37 -7.96 -13.73 -2.87
CA HIS A 37 -7.08 -14.09 -1.77
C HIS A 37 -7.90 -14.69 -0.64
N VAL A 38 -7.49 -15.87 -0.18
CA VAL A 38 -8.09 -16.53 0.98
C VAL A 38 -7.41 -15.95 2.22
N PRO A 39 -8.16 -15.39 3.17
CA PRO A 39 -7.59 -14.76 4.34
C PRO A 39 -6.70 -15.73 5.10
N VAL A 40 -5.52 -15.25 5.52
CA VAL A 40 -4.52 -16.07 6.19
C VAL A 40 -4.92 -16.22 7.65
N ARG A 41 -4.97 -17.47 8.16
CA ARG A 41 -5.01 -17.68 9.61
C ARG A 41 -3.69 -17.20 10.18
N GLN A 42 -3.75 -16.09 10.91
CA GLN A 42 -2.60 -15.55 11.61
C GLN A 42 -2.32 -16.40 12.85
N ASP A 43 -1.04 -16.73 13.07
CA ASP A 43 -0.58 -17.27 14.34
C ASP A 43 -0.64 -16.18 15.42
N ASP A 44 -0.87 -16.55 16.68
CA ASP A 44 -1.12 -15.66 17.85
C ASP A 44 -0.05 -14.56 18.15
N GLY A 45 0.99 -14.41 17.32
CA GLY A 45 2.04 -13.40 17.47
C GLY A 45 2.46 -12.69 16.18
N SER A 46 1.65 -12.77 15.12
CA SER A 46 1.95 -12.11 13.84
C SER A 46 0.72 -11.47 13.22
N LEU A 47 0.91 -10.33 12.54
CA LEU A 47 -0.12 -9.62 11.80
C LEU A 47 0.35 -9.41 10.36
N GLN A 48 -0.51 -9.71 9.40
CA GLN A 48 -0.32 -9.40 7.99
C GLN A 48 -0.90 -8.01 7.70
N LEU A 49 -0.10 -7.18 7.05
CA LEU A 49 -0.42 -5.83 6.63
C LEU A 49 -0.34 -5.76 5.10
N HIS A 50 -1.34 -5.12 4.49
CA HIS A 50 -1.41 -4.85 3.06
C HIS A 50 -1.05 -3.39 2.83
N LEU A 51 -0.04 -3.16 2.00
CA LEU A 51 0.55 -1.85 1.81
C LEU A 51 0.14 -1.26 0.46
N PHE A 52 -0.27 0.00 0.44
CA PHE A 52 -0.55 0.75 -0.79
C PHE A 52 0.22 2.06 -0.79
N SER A 53 0.77 2.45 -1.94
CA SER A 53 1.27 3.81 -2.14
C SER A 53 0.28 4.66 -2.92
N ALA A 54 0.27 5.95 -2.61
CA ALA A 54 -0.54 6.95 -3.29
C ALA A 54 0.13 8.33 -3.18
N ASN A 55 -0.36 9.29 -3.96
CA ASN A 55 0.03 10.69 -3.82
C ASN A 55 -1.19 11.53 -3.44
N PHE A 56 -1.08 12.28 -2.35
CA PHE A 56 -2.11 13.21 -1.89
C PHE A 56 -1.49 14.56 -1.55
N ASP A 57 -2.22 15.65 -1.82
CA ASP A 57 -1.74 17.01 -1.56
C ASP A 57 -1.36 17.21 -0.08
N ASP A 58 -2.12 16.60 0.83
CA ASP A 58 -1.85 16.62 2.26
C ASP A 58 -2.44 15.39 2.96
N ARG A 59 -2.13 15.29 4.25
CA ARG A 59 -2.63 14.22 5.12
C ARG A 59 -4.16 14.19 5.22
N ALA A 60 -4.82 15.35 5.27
CA ALA A 60 -6.27 15.41 5.43
C ALA A 60 -7.00 14.88 4.17
N ALA A 61 -6.44 15.11 2.98
CA ALA A 61 -6.94 14.54 1.73
C ALA A 61 -6.80 13.01 1.71
N ALA A 62 -5.67 12.48 2.20
CA ALA A 62 -5.46 11.03 2.31
C ALA A 62 -6.42 10.37 3.33
N ASP A 63 -6.62 11.00 4.49
CA ASP A 63 -7.57 10.51 5.50
C ASP A 63 -9.02 10.55 4.95
N ALA A 64 -9.40 11.63 4.27
CA ALA A 64 -10.72 11.76 3.65
C ALA A 64 -10.96 10.77 2.50
N PHE A 65 -9.89 10.25 1.89
CA PHE A 65 -9.98 9.18 0.90
C PHE A 65 -10.28 7.84 1.55
N CYS A 66 -9.63 7.55 2.69
CA CYS A 66 -9.76 6.28 3.40
C CYS A 66 -11.00 6.18 4.28
N ALA A 67 -11.57 7.31 4.70
CA ALA A 67 -12.75 7.35 5.55
C ALA A 67 -14.06 7.54 4.78
N ALA A 68 -15.15 7.01 5.34
CA ALA A 68 -16.51 7.26 4.90
C ALA A 68 -16.84 8.75 5.04
N PRO A 69 -17.56 9.34 4.08
CA PRO A 69 -17.98 10.73 4.19
C PRO A 69 -18.86 10.93 5.44
N PRO A 70 -18.58 11.94 6.27
CA PRO A 70 -19.26 12.11 7.55
C PRO A 70 -20.76 12.36 7.34
N GLY A 71 -21.59 11.67 8.13
CA GLY A 71 -23.05 11.79 8.05
C GLY A 71 -23.68 11.08 6.85
N THR A 72 -22.96 10.13 6.23
CA THR A 72 -23.47 9.29 5.15
C THR A 72 -23.26 7.82 5.46
N ASP A 73 -24.12 6.96 4.91
CA ASP A 73 -23.95 5.50 4.92
C ASP A 73 -23.18 5.00 3.68
N GLN A 74 -22.47 5.90 2.98
CA GLN A 74 -21.71 5.53 1.79
C GLN A 74 -20.32 5.01 2.20
N PRO A 75 -19.79 3.98 1.50
CA PRO A 75 -18.44 3.52 1.74
C PRO A 75 -17.41 4.61 1.39
N SER A 76 -16.23 4.55 2.02
CA SER A 76 -15.05 5.34 1.66
C SER A 76 -14.70 5.30 0.17
N ARG A 77 -13.86 6.24 -0.28
CA ARG A 77 -13.25 6.14 -1.63
C ARG A 77 -12.41 4.88 -1.76
N LEU A 78 -11.63 4.56 -0.72
CA LEU A 78 -10.80 3.36 -0.65
C LEU A 78 -11.61 2.09 -0.97
N THR A 79 -12.68 1.85 -0.22
CA THR A 79 -13.54 0.66 -0.42
C THR A 79 -14.24 0.66 -1.78
N ARG A 80 -14.51 1.83 -2.37
CA ARG A 80 -15.12 1.92 -3.71
C ARG A 80 -14.13 1.66 -4.84
N GLU A 81 -12.86 2.02 -4.65
CA GLU A 81 -11.81 1.73 -5.64
C GLU A 81 -11.34 0.27 -5.54
N LEU A 82 -11.34 -0.31 -4.35
CA LEU A 82 -11.05 -1.71 -4.09
C LEU A 82 -12.35 -2.52 -4.06
N ASP A 83 -13.09 -2.54 -5.16
CA ASP A 83 -14.40 -3.20 -5.27
C ASP A 83 -14.37 -4.73 -5.05
N GLY A 84 -13.18 -5.32 -5.13
CA GLY A 84 -12.89 -6.70 -4.75
C GLY A 84 -12.73 -6.96 -3.25
N ALA A 85 -12.84 -5.94 -2.38
CA ALA A 85 -12.65 -6.06 -0.94
C ALA A 85 -13.65 -5.20 -0.15
N PHE A 86 -14.21 -5.77 0.94
CA PHE A 86 -14.82 -4.96 1.98
C PHE A 86 -13.75 -4.60 3.01
N ILE A 87 -13.59 -3.30 3.29
CA ILE A 87 -12.53 -2.79 4.15
C ILE A 87 -13.15 -2.08 5.35
N ASP A 88 -12.84 -2.56 6.55
CA ASP A 88 -13.10 -1.82 7.77
C ASP A 88 -12.11 -0.66 7.90
N GLU A 89 -12.62 0.55 7.80
CA GLU A 89 -11.82 1.78 7.82
C GLU A 89 -11.17 2.03 9.19
N SER A 90 -11.64 1.39 10.26
CA SER A 90 -11.00 1.47 11.59
C SER A 90 -9.69 0.69 11.67
N GLU A 91 -9.46 -0.22 10.72
CA GLU A 91 -8.27 -1.05 10.57
C GLU A 91 -7.34 -0.53 9.46
N VAL A 92 -7.55 0.73 9.04
CA VAL A 92 -6.73 1.42 8.03
C VAL A 92 -5.90 2.52 8.69
N GLU A 93 -4.60 2.45 8.49
CA GLU A 93 -3.67 3.50 8.89
C GLU A 93 -3.14 4.23 7.65
N VAL A 94 -3.37 5.54 7.59
CA VAL A 94 -2.75 6.41 6.60
C VAL A 94 -1.44 6.95 7.19
N ILE A 95 -0.42 7.18 6.36
CA ILE A 95 0.86 7.78 6.71
C ILE A 95 1.24 8.73 5.56
N HIS A 96 1.39 10.02 5.83
CA HIS A 96 1.77 11.04 4.83
C HIS A 96 3.08 11.70 5.28
N GLY A 97 4.08 11.74 4.40
CA GLY A 97 5.39 12.30 4.70
C GLY A 97 6.40 11.30 5.26
N ASP A 98 6.60 11.28 6.58
CA ASP A 98 7.69 10.51 7.24
C ASP A 98 7.41 9.00 7.32
N ILE A 99 7.28 8.38 6.16
CA ILE A 99 6.93 6.96 5.99
C ILE A 99 8.04 6.04 6.51
N LEU A 100 9.31 6.42 6.31
CA LEU A 100 10.44 5.59 6.72
C LEU A 100 10.50 5.43 8.24
N ALA A 101 10.30 6.52 9.00
CA ALA A 101 10.26 6.44 10.46
C ALA A 101 9.17 5.48 10.92
N ARG A 102 7.96 5.59 10.35
CA ARG A 102 6.85 4.72 10.73
C ARG A 102 7.09 3.25 10.38
N LEU A 103 7.63 2.95 9.20
CA LEU A 103 7.97 1.57 8.81
C LEU A 103 9.00 0.94 9.75
N GLN A 104 9.99 1.71 10.21
CA GLN A 104 11.04 1.23 11.11
C GLN A 104 10.56 0.92 12.54
N GLU A 105 9.35 1.33 12.91
CA GLU A 105 8.77 0.98 14.21
C GLU A 105 8.36 -0.50 14.29
N PHE A 106 8.04 -1.13 13.16
CA PHE A 106 7.53 -2.50 13.11
C PHE A 106 8.27 -3.41 12.10
N LEU A 107 9.18 -2.86 11.29
CA LEU A 107 10.02 -3.64 10.37
C LEU A 107 11.51 -3.41 10.62
N PRO A 108 12.35 -4.42 10.32
CA PRO A 108 13.79 -4.23 10.30
C PRO A 108 14.19 -3.19 9.22
N PRO A 109 15.27 -2.42 9.43
CA PRO A 109 15.65 -1.33 8.54
C PRO A 109 15.83 -1.73 7.07
N SER A 110 16.25 -2.97 6.79
CA SER A 110 16.40 -3.47 5.42
C SER A 110 15.06 -3.64 4.69
N GLU A 111 14.02 -4.09 5.39
CA GLU A 111 12.70 -4.28 4.81
C GLU A 111 11.97 -2.94 4.63
N ALA A 112 12.13 -2.04 5.61
CA ALA A 112 11.65 -0.67 5.49
C ALA A 112 12.27 0.07 4.28
N ASP A 113 13.59 -0.09 4.07
CA ASP A 113 14.29 0.43 2.88
C ASP A 113 13.71 -0.15 1.57
N ASP A 114 13.42 -1.45 1.54
CA ASP A 114 12.87 -2.11 0.35
C ASP A 114 11.44 -1.63 0.04
N ILE A 115 10.60 -1.42 1.05
CA ILE A 115 9.26 -0.83 0.88
C ILE A 115 9.36 0.62 0.41
N LEU A 116 10.26 1.42 0.99
CA LEU A 116 10.49 2.79 0.56
C LEU A 116 10.95 2.87 -0.90
N LEU A 117 11.74 1.90 -1.36
CA LEU A 117 12.10 1.76 -2.78
C LEU A 117 10.90 1.40 -3.66
N ARG A 118 9.90 0.69 -3.13
CA ARG A 118 8.66 0.32 -3.85
C ARG A 118 7.66 1.47 -3.92
N LEU A 119 7.59 2.33 -2.89
CA LEU A 119 6.85 3.61 -2.91
C LEU A 119 7.28 4.49 -4.09
N ALA A 120 8.52 4.35 -4.58
CA ALA A 120 9.02 5.04 -5.77
C ALA A 120 8.87 6.59 -5.73
N GLY A 121 8.87 7.16 -4.54
CA GLY A 121 8.73 8.60 -4.31
C GLY A 121 7.30 9.08 -4.09
N ASP A 122 6.34 8.18 -3.98
CA ASP A 122 4.99 8.49 -3.51
C ASP A 122 5.05 8.99 -2.06
N ASP A 123 4.23 9.99 -1.73
CA ASP A 123 4.29 10.71 -0.45
C ASP A 123 3.37 10.12 0.63
N THR A 124 2.53 9.16 0.26
CA THR A 124 1.55 8.54 1.14
C THR A 124 1.67 7.03 1.11
N LEU A 125 1.71 6.43 2.31
CA LEU A 125 1.56 5.00 2.54
C LEU A 125 0.22 4.76 3.25
N ILE A 126 -0.60 3.87 2.68
CA ILE A 126 -1.82 3.36 3.31
C ILE A 126 -1.56 1.91 3.70
N VAL A 127 -1.83 1.61 4.97
CA VAL A 127 -1.66 0.30 5.58
C VAL A 127 -3.03 -0.23 5.93
N VAL A 128 -3.36 -1.43 5.45
CA VAL A 128 -4.61 -2.12 5.75
C VAL A 128 -4.26 -3.40 6.49
N THR A 129 -4.76 -3.59 7.71
CA THR A 129 -4.55 -4.85 8.43
C THR A 129 -5.40 -5.96 7.82
N GLU A 130 -4.97 -7.22 7.93
CA GLU A 130 -5.81 -8.36 7.51
C GLU A 130 -7.17 -8.40 8.23
N ASN A 131 -7.24 -7.84 9.45
CA ASN A 131 -8.48 -7.78 10.22
C ASN A 131 -9.54 -6.90 9.55
N ALA A 132 -9.13 -5.94 8.71
CA ALA A 132 -10.02 -5.08 7.97
C ALA A 132 -11.00 -5.86 7.06
N PHE A 133 -10.62 -7.08 6.65
CA PHE A 133 -11.42 -7.91 5.75
C PHE A 133 -12.42 -8.82 6.49
N HIS A 134 -12.41 -8.86 7.83
CA HIS A 134 -13.33 -9.67 8.65
C HIS A 134 -13.40 -11.16 8.25
N GLY A 135 -12.31 -11.71 7.70
CA GLY A 135 -12.24 -13.10 7.24
C GLY A 135 -13.01 -13.39 5.95
N LEU A 136 -13.42 -12.35 5.21
CA LEU A 136 -13.96 -12.47 3.86
C LEU A 136 -12.83 -12.62 2.85
N SER A 137 -13.10 -13.31 1.74
CA SER A 137 -12.18 -13.33 0.60
C SER A 137 -12.14 -11.96 -0.06
N TYR A 138 -10.96 -11.56 -0.52
CA TYR A 138 -10.75 -10.24 -1.10
C TYR A 138 -9.78 -10.30 -2.29
N THR A 139 -9.87 -9.31 -3.18
CA THR A 139 -8.89 -9.10 -4.24
C THR A 139 -8.34 -7.69 -4.10
N LEU A 140 -7.01 -7.56 -4.04
CA LEU A 140 -6.32 -6.28 -3.97
C LEU A 140 -5.42 -6.15 -5.19
N ASP A 141 -5.59 -5.06 -5.93
CA ASP A 141 -4.78 -4.73 -7.10
C ASP A 141 -4.50 -3.22 -7.12
N ASP A 142 -3.67 -2.81 -8.07
CA ASP A 142 -3.47 -1.41 -8.43
C ASP A 142 -4.81 -0.78 -8.87
N THR A 143 -5.05 0.46 -8.44
CA THR A 143 -6.19 1.26 -8.88
C THR A 143 -5.69 2.51 -9.61
N ALA A 144 -6.60 3.40 -10.03
CA ALA A 144 -6.21 4.67 -10.61
C ALA A 144 -5.46 5.58 -9.60
N THR A 145 -5.74 5.42 -8.29
CA THR A 145 -5.18 6.26 -7.22
C THR A 145 -4.13 5.52 -6.39
N LEU A 146 -4.25 4.19 -6.27
CA LEU A 146 -3.45 3.35 -5.38
C LEU A 146 -2.54 2.43 -6.18
N THR A 147 -1.31 2.23 -5.71
CA THR A 147 -0.44 1.15 -6.16
C THR A 147 -0.26 0.15 -5.03
N TYR A 148 -0.63 -1.11 -5.26
CA TYR A 148 -0.49 -2.17 -4.28
C TYR A 148 0.99 -2.59 -4.15
N LEU A 149 1.54 -2.37 -2.97
CA LEU A 149 2.89 -2.76 -2.59
C LEU A 149 2.92 -4.15 -1.95
N GLY A 150 1.90 -4.97 -2.09
CA GLY A 150 1.91 -6.33 -1.56
C GLY A 150 1.76 -6.43 -0.04
N PRO A 151 1.71 -7.67 0.47
CA PRO A 151 1.59 -7.92 1.89
C PRO A 151 2.96 -7.93 2.58
N VAL A 152 2.97 -7.59 3.87
CA VAL A 152 4.10 -7.79 4.80
C VAL A 152 3.58 -8.43 6.08
N THR A 153 4.42 -9.19 6.77
CA THR A 153 4.06 -9.83 8.04
C THR A 153 4.93 -9.24 9.14
N VAL A 154 4.29 -8.76 10.20
CA VAL A 154 4.94 -8.12 11.35
C VAL A 154 4.68 -8.95 12.61
N ALA A 155 5.61 -8.93 13.55
CA ALA A 155 5.38 -9.51 14.87
C ALA A 155 4.56 -8.52 15.73
N VAL A 156 3.65 -9.05 16.56
CA VAL A 156 2.78 -8.26 17.47
C VAL A 156 3.22 -8.43 18.92
#